data_AF-A0AAQ2WWG5-F1
#
_entry.id   AF-A0AAQ2WWG5-F1
#
_cell.length_a   1.000
_cell.length_b   1.000
_cell.length_c   1.000
_cell.angle_alpha   90.00
_cell.angle_beta   90.00
_cell.angle_gamma   90.00
#
_symmetry.space_group_name_H-M   'P 1'
#
loop_
_entity.id
_entity.type
_entity.pdbx_description
1 polymer ?
#
loop_
_entity_poly.entity_id
_entity_poly.type
_entity_poly.pdbx_seq_one_letter_code
_entity_poly.pdbx_strand_id
1 'polypeptide(L)'
;MGLPQTIITRQMVLAELIKAGINQEIAEDLSYRYYKNELTHKDIEYLKENFDIKLAKVEASLKSDIEKVEVGLKSDLKAFHTELNNKIDNKFNELDNKIDNKFNELDNKIDNVENNLNNKIDNKFNELDNKIDNVEASLKSDIRDLDNKIDNVENNLNNKIENVRTELKSEIASVSNEVALVRKDMEINKMEFKSTLKLHNWMFGTLITLNVGIFLTLISIVYSLLNK
;
A
#
# COMPACT_ATOMS: atom_id res chain seq x y z
N MET A 1 122.47 21.86 -32.51
CA MET A 1 121.53 22.74 -33.25
C MET A 1 120.48 23.21 -32.26
N GLY A 2 120.55 24.47 -31.82
CA GLY A 2 119.47 25.06 -31.03
C GLY A 2 118.26 25.25 -31.93
N LEU A 3 117.07 24.85 -31.47
CA LEU A 3 115.82 25.12 -32.17
C LEU A 3 115.71 26.64 -32.45
N PRO A 4 115.16 27.05 -33.60
CA PRO A 4 114.98 28.47 -33.89
C PRO A 4 114.11 29.11 -32.80
N GLN A 5 114.66 30.09 -32.08
CA GLN A 5 113.89 30.84 -31.08
C GLN A 5 112.87 31.71 -31.82
N THR A 6 111.60 31.51 -31.52
CA THR A 6 110.52 32.34 -32.04
C THR A 6 110.68 33.75 -31.49
N ILE A 7 110.92 34.74 -32.36
CA ILE A 7 111.02 36.15 -31.96
C ILE A 7 109.62 36.67 -31.72
N ILE A 8 109.29 36.99 -30.47
CA ILE A 8 108.02 37.61 -30.10
C ILE A 8 108.09 39.09 -30.45
N THR A 9 107.30 39.52 -31.43
CA THR A 9 107.22 40.93 -31.84
C THR A 9 106.17 41.68 -31.01
N ARG A 10 106.30 43.01 -30.88
CA ARG A 10 105.28 43.87 -30.25
C ARG A 10 103.88 43.61 -30.83
N GLN A 11 103.81 43.44 -32.15
CA GLN A 11 102.54 43.18 -32.86
C GLN A 11 101.91 41.85 -32.43
N MET A 12 102.72 40.81 -32.21
CA MET A 12 102.23 39.51 -31.71
C MET A 12 101.65 39.66 -30.31
N VAL A 13 102.32 40.40 -29.42
CA VAL A 13 101.85 40.64 -28.04
C VAL A 13 100.58 41.47 -28.03
N LEU A 14 100.53 42.55 -28.83
CA LEU A 14 99.34 43.38 -29.00
C LEU A 14 98.14 42.54 -29.47
N ALA A 15 98.34 41.69 -30.48
CA ALA A 15 97.29 40.83 -31.00
C ALA A 15 96.76 39.84 -29.94
N GLU A 16 97.64 39.22 -29.16
CA GLU A 16 97.23 38.33 -28.07
C GLU A 16 96.52 39.07 -26.92
N LEU A 17 96.96 40.28 -26.55
CA LEU A 17 96.29 41.08 -25.52
C LEU A 17 94.88 41.53 -25.96
N ILE A 18 94.71 41.95 -27.22
CA ILE A 18 93.40 42.27 -27.79
C ILE A 18 92.51 41.02 -27.86
N LYS A 19 93.07 39.88 -28.26
CA LYS A 19 92.36 38.59 -28.29
C LYS A 19 91.93 38.13 -26.90
N ALA A 20 92.70 38.45 -25.87
CA ALA A 20 92.35 38.29 -24.46
C ALA A 20 91.30 39.31 -23.97
N GLY A 21 90.79 40.18 -24.84
CA GLY A 21 89.74 41.14 -24.54
C GLY A 21 90.22 42.40 -23.80
N ILE A 22 91.52 42.66 -23.79
CA ILE A 22 92.07 43.90 -23.25
C ILE A 22 91.75 45.03 -24.23
N ASN A 23 91.30 46.17 -23.69
CA ASN A 23 91.00 47.35 -24.50
C ASN A 23 92.22 47.72 -25.34
N GLN A 24 91.99 48.10 -26.60
CA GLN A 24 93.04 48.37 -27.56
C GLN A 24 94.06 49.41 -27.07
N GLU A 25 93.64 50.49 -26.42
CA GLU A 25 94.55 51.51 -25.88
C GLU A 25 95.47 50.93 -24.79
N ILE A 26 94.92 50.09 -23.92
CA ILE A 26 95.67 49.42 -22.84
C ILE A 26 96.60 48.35 -23.43
N ALA A 27 96.14 47.59 -24.41
CA ALA A 27 96.92 46.57 -25.09
C ALA A 27 98.11 47.17 -25.89
N GLU A 28 97.92 48.35 -26.49
CA GLU A 28 98.97 49.10 -27.20
C GLU A 28 100.08 49.59 -26.27
N ASP A 29 99.72 50.07 -25.08
CA ASP A 29 100.66 50.48 -24.02
C ASP A 29 101.39 49.27 -23.42
N LEU A 30 100.68 48.21 -23.03
CA LEU A 30 101.26 47.00 -22.45
C LEU A 30 102.19 46.26 -23.43
N SER A 31 101.80 46.14 -24.71
CA SER A 31 102.66 45.52 -25.73
C SER A 31 103.93 46.33 -25.98
N TYR A 32 103.84 47.66 -25.89
CA TYR A 32 105.00 48.56 -25.98
C TYR A 32 105.94 48.36 -24.79
N ARG A 33 105.40 48.41 -23.56
CA ARG A 33 106.17 48.20 -22.33
C ARG A 33 106.80 46.80 -22.28
N TYR A 34 106.09 45.76 -22.70
CA TYR A 34 106.63 44.40 -22.83
C TYR A 34 107.82 44.36 -23.79
N TYR A 35 107.69 44.94 -24.98
CA TYR A 35 108.76 44.93 -26.00
C TYR A 35 110.00 45.73 -25.58
N LYS A 36 109.83 46.74 -24.70
CA LYS A 36 110.91 47.53 -24.12
C LYS A 36 111.50 46.95 -22.82
N ASN A 37 110.99 45.83 -22.33
CA ASN A 37 111.31 45.27 -21.00
C ASN A 37 110.96 46.22 -19.84
N GLU A 38 109.97 47.08 -20.04
CA GLU A 38 109.47 48.08 -19.07
C GLU A 38 108.14 47.63 -18.43
N LEU A 39 107.64 46.44 -18.75
CA LEU A 39 106.42 45.90 -18.15
C LEU A 39 106.68 45.56 -16.67
N THR A 40 105.85 46.09 -15.77
CA THR A 40 106.04 45.93 -14.33
C THR A 40 105.01 44.98 -13.71
N HIS A 41 105.30 44.51 -12.49
CA HIS A 41 104.34 43.73 -11.70
C HIS A 41 103.04 44.49 -11.45
N LYS A 42 103.12 45.82 -11.24
CA LYS A 42 101.94 46.68 -11.03
C LYS A 42 101.03 46.73 -12.26
N ASP A 43 101.59 46.68 -13.47
CA ASP A 43 100.80 46.64 -14.71
C ASP A 43 99.99 45.33 -14.80
N ILE A 44 100.59 44.22 -14.37
CA ILE A 44 99.93 42.90 -14.32
C ILE A 44 98.88 42.85 -13.19
N GLU A 45 99.20 43.44 -12.04
CA GLU A 45 98.30 43.54 -10.88
C GLU A 45 97.05 44.36 -11.24
N TYR A 46 97.20 45.50 -11.90
CA TYR A 46 96.08 46.33 -12.36
C TYR A 46 95.17 45.60 -13.36
N LEU A 47 95.75 44.80 -14.27
CA LEU A 47 94.97 43.96 -15.18
C LEU A 47 94.19 42.90 -14.41
N LYS A 48 94.87 42.20 -13.48
CA LYS A 48 94.26 41.17 -12.65
C LYS A 48 93.08 41.73 -11.85
N GLU A 49 93.28 42.85 -11.16
CA GLU A 49 92.22 43.53 -10.40
C GLU A 49 91.02 43.91 -11.28
N ASN A 50 91.27 44.44 -12.49
CA ASN A 50 90.19 44.77 -13.42
C ASN A 50 89.43 43.53 -13.90
N PHE A 51 90.13 42.42 -14.17
CA PHE A 51 89.49 41.15 -14.54
C PHE A 51 88.67 40.60 -13.36
N ASP A 52 89.21 40.60 -12.15
CA ASP A 52 88.53 40.14 -10.95
C ASP A 52 87.27 40.97 -10.66
N ILE A 53 87.33 42.30 -10.83
CA ILE A 53 86.16 43.20 -10.70
C ILE A 53 85.09 42.87 -11.75
N LYS A 54 85.49 42.68 -13.02
CA LYS A 54 84.54 42.33 -14.09
C LYS A 54 83.90 40.97 -13.83
N LEU A 55 84.68 39.98 -13.37
CA LEU A 55 84.20 38.66 -13.03
C LEU A 55 83.18 38.72 -11.88
N ALA A 56 83.50 39.44 -10.80
CA ALA A 56 82.59 39.64 -9.67
C ALA A 56 81.26 40.32 -10.09
N LYS A 57 81.31 41.28 -11.01
CA LYS A 57 80.10 41.90 -11.57
C LYS A 57 79.25 40.92 -12.38
N VAL A 58 79.89 40.07 -13.18
CA VAL A 58 79.19 39.02 -13.94
C VAL A 58 78.55 37.99 -13.00
N GLU A 59 79.28 37.52 -11.99
CA GLU A 59 78.75 36.59 -10.98
C GLU A 59 77.56 37.18 -10.22
N ALA A 60 77.66 38.44 -9.79
CA ALA A 60 76.57 39.14 -9.12
C ALA A 60 75.34 39.30 -10.04
N SER A 61 75.55 39.64 -11.32
CA SER A 61 74.47 39.76 -12.29
C SER A 61 73.77 38.43 -12.52
N LEU A 62 74.53 37.35 -12.76
CA LEU A 62 74.00 36.01 -12.97
C LEU A 62 73.23 35.51 -11.75
N LYS A 63 73.76 35.73 -10.55
CA LYS A 63 73.07 35.38 -9.30
C LYS A 63 71.73 36.10 -9.19
N SER A 64 71.71 37.41 -9.44
CA SER A 64 70.46 38.20 -9.46
C SER A 64 69.46 37.66 -10.48
N ASP A 65 69.90 37.31 -11.69
CA ASP A 65 69.01 36.80 -12.74
C ASP A 65 68.45 35.41 -12.39
N ILE A 66 69.27 34.53 -11.80
CA ILE A 66 68.83 33.23 -11.27
C ILE A 66 67.78 33.42 -10.17
N GLU A 67 68.01 34.31 -9.21
CA GLU A 67 67.06 34.62 -8.14
C GLU A 67 65.72 35.13 -8.70
N LYS A 68 65.75 36.01 -9.71
CA LYS A 68 64.54 36.48 -10.39
C LYS A 68 63.78 35.35 -11.07
N VAL A 69 64.48 34.46 -11.77
CA VAL A 69 63.88 33.29 -12.43
C VAL A 69 63.25 32.35 -11.40
N GLU A 70 63.94 32.05 -10.30
CA GLU A 70 63.43 31.19 -9.23
C GLU A 70 62.16 31.76 -8.60
N VAL A 71 62.15 33.07 -8.30
CA VAL A 71 60.97 33.76 -7.75
C VAL A 71 59.81 33.73 -8.75
N GLY A 72 60.07 33.97 -10.03
CA GLY A 72 59.07 33.89 -11.10
C GLY A 72 58.43 32.51 -11.20
N LEU A 73 59.25 31.46 -11.33
CA LEU A 73 58.77 30.08 -11.42
C LEU A 73 57.97 29.65 -10.19
N LYS A 74 58.40 30.07 -8.99
CA LYS A 74 57.65 29.78 -7.75
C LYS A 74 56.30 30.49 -7.70
N SER A 75 56.22 31.70 -8.25
CA SER A 75 54.97 32.45 -8.39
C SER A 75 54.03 31.75 -9.38
N ASP A 76 54.53 31.40 -10.56
CA ASP A 76 53.76 30.73 -11.60
C ASP A 76 53.22 29.37 -11.14
N LEU A 77 54.05 28.58 -10.44
CA LEU A 77 53.62 27.31 -9.85
C LEU A 77 52.49 27.49 -8.83
N LYS A 78 52.56 28.52 -7.98
CA LYS A 78 51.48 28.81 -7.02
C LYS A 78 50.21 29.24 -7.72
N ALA A 79 50.32 30.08 -8.75
CA ALA A 79 49.17 30.52 -9.55
C ALA A 79 48.50 29.34 -10.25
N PHE A 80 49.29 28.48 -10.90
CA PHE A 80 48.80 27.27 -11.55
C PHE A 80 48.13 26.30 -10.56
N HIS A 81 48.74 26.09 -9.38
CA HIS A 81 48.15 25.24 -8.34
C HIS A 81 46.79 25.79 -7.87
N THR A 82 46.70 27.11 -7.67
CA THR A 82 45.44 27.78 -7.27
C THR A 82 44.38 27.64 -8.35
N GLU A 83 44.74 27.86 -9.62
CA GLU A 83 43.82 27.69 -10.75
C GLU A 83 43.30 26.25 -10.86
N LEU A 84 44.18 25.27 -10.68
CA LEU A 84 43.82 23.87 -10.74
C LEU A 84 42.86 23.48 -9.61
N ASN A 85 43.14 23.91 -8.38
CA ASN A 85 42.24 23.67 -7.25
C ASN A 85 40.86 24.29 -7.49
N ASN A 86 40.80 25.54 -7.96
CA ASN A 86 39.53 26.19 -8.30
C ASN A 86 38.75 25.43 -9.40
N LYS A 87 39.46 24.90 -10.42
CA LYS A 87 38.82 24.06 -11.46
C LYS A 87 38.26 22.76 -10.88
N ILE A 88 38.99 22.14 -9.96
CA ILE A 88 38.56 20.91 -9.28
C ILE A 88 37.32 21.19 -8.42
N ASP A 89 37.35 22.23 -7.59
CA ASP A 89 36.21 22.60 -6.73
C ASP A 89 34.96 22.91 -7.55
N ASN A 90 35.11 23.65 -8.66
CA ASN A 90 34.01 23.92 -9.58
C ASN A 90 33.43 22.62 -10.17
N LYS A 91 34.27 21.64 -10.50
CA LYS A 91 33.80 20.34 -11.02
C LYS A 91 33.12 19.49 -9.95
N PHE A 92 33.57 19.54 -8.71
CA PHE A 92 32.85 18.91 -7.60
C PHE A 92 31.46 19.54 -7.41
N ASN A 93 31.39 20.88 -7.36
CA ASN A 93 30.11 21.58 -7.23
C ASN A 93 29.15 21.26 -8.40
N GLU A 94 29.65 21.18 -9.64
CA GLU A 94 28.83 20.76 -10.80
C GLU A 94 28.29 19.32 -10.64
N LEU A 95 29.10 18.41 -10.09
CA LEU A 95 28.71 17.02 -9.86
C LEU A 95 27.70 16.90 -8.72
N ASP A 96 27.91 17.59 -7.59
CA ASP A 96 26.97 17.61 -6.46
C ASP A 96 25.60 18.11 -6.91
N ASN A 97 25.56 19.23 -7.64
CA ASN A 97 24.31 19.74 -8.21
C ASN A 97 23.64 18.74 -9.17
N LYS A 98 24.40 17.97 -9.96
CA LYS A 98 23.82 16.93 -10.82
C LYS A 98 23.25 15.77 -10.01
N ILE A 99 23.93 15.39 -8.92
CA ILE A 99 23.48 14.33 -8.01
C ILE A 99 22.19 14.75 -7.32
N ASP A 100 22.13 15.96 -6.74
CA ASP A 100 20.93 16.50 -6.08
C ASP A 100 19.74 16.56 -7.03
N ASN A 101 19.95 17.03 -8.27
CA ASN A 101 18.91 17.03 -9.29
C ASN A 101 18.39 15.61 -9.60
N LYS A 102 19.28 14.61 -9.63
CA LYS A 102 18.88 13.21 -9.85
C LYS A 102 18.13 12.61 -8.66
N PHE A 103 18.49 12.97 -7.43
CA PHE A 103 17.70 12.60 -6.25
C PHE A 103 16.30 13.21 -6.32
N ASN A 104 16.19 14.52 -6.59
CA ASN A 104 14.89 15.18 -6.73
C ASN A 104 14.03 14.55 -7.86
N GLU A 105 14.61 14.19 -9.00
CA GLU A 105 13.90 13.46 -10.06
C GLU A 105 13.40 12.08 -9.60
N LEU A 106 14.17 11.37 -8.76
CA LEU A 106 13.79 10.07 -8.22
C LEU A 106 12.69 10.19 -7.18
N ASP A 107 12.77 11.16 -6.26
CA ASP A 107 11.73 11.42 -5.26
C ASP A 107 10.39 11.71 -5.93
N ASN A 108 10.38 12.60 -6.94
CA ASN A 108 9.17 12.88 -7.72
C ASN A 108 8.60 11.63 -8.43
N LYS A 109 9.46 10.72 -8.89
CA LYS A 109 9.02 9.44 -9.49
C LYS A 109 8.42 8.52 -8.45
N ILE A 110 8.99 8.46 -7.25
CA ILE A 110 8.49 7.66 -6.12
C ILE A 110 7.11 8.18 -5.72
N ASP A 111 6.95 9.49 -5.50
CA ASP A 111 5.68 10.12 -5.16
C ASP A 111 4.58 9.82 -6.20
N ASN A 112 4.93 9.87 -7.49
CA ASN A 112 4.00 9.56 -8.56
C ASN A 112 3.58 8.07 -8.54
N VAL A 113 4.52 7.15 -8.29
CA VAL A 113 4.21 5.73 -8.17
C VAL A 113 3.30 5.46 -6.98
N GLU A 114 3.59 6.07 -5.82
CA GLU A 114 2.79 5.95 -4.61
C GLU A 114 1.35 6.43 -4.83
N ASN A 115 1.18 7.63 -5.39
CA ASN A 115 -0.13 8.17 -5.71
C ASN A 115 -0.93 7.28 -6.68
N ASN A 116 -0.26 6.74 -7.71
CA ASN A 116 -0.91 5.83 -8.65
C ASN A 116 -1.33 4.51 -8.00
N LEU A 117 -0.55 3.99 -7.06
CA LEU A 117 -0.90 2.77 -6.31
C LEU A 117 -2.07 3.02 -5.38
N ASN A 118 -2.06 4.13 -4.63
CA ASN A 118 -3.18 4.52 -3.75
C ASN A 118 -4.49 4.62 -4.54
N ASN A 119 -4.48 5.33 -5.68
CA ASN A 119 -5.66 5.43 -6.55
C ASN A 119 -6.16 4.06 -7.06
N LYS A 120 -5.25 3.13 -7.39
CA LYS A 120 -5.64 1.77 -7.81
C LYS A 120 -6.25 0.97 -6.66
N ILE A 121 -5.73 1.13 -5.45
CA ILE A 121 -6.24 0.47 -4.24
C ILE A 121 -7.64 0.99 -3.93
N ASP A 122 -7.84 2.31 -3.91
CA ASP A 122 -9.15 2.93 -3.66
C ASP A 122 -10.21 2.48 -4.67
N ASN A 123 -9.85 2.44 -5.96
CA ASN A 123 -10.74 1.94 -7.00
C ASN A 123 -11.12 0.47 -6.76
N LYS A 124 -10.20 -0.37 -6.28
CA LYS A 124 -10.50 -1.77 -5.96
C LYS A 124 -11.37 -1.94 -4.73
N PHE A 125 -11.20 -1.09 -3.71
CA PHE A 125 -12.13 -1.05 -2.59
C PHE A 125 -13.54 -0.65 -3.03
N ASN A 126 -13.68 0.41 -3.82
CA ASN A 126 -14.97 0.83 -4.36
C ASN A 126 -15.63 -0.27 -5.22
N GLU A 127 -14.87 -0.99 -6.04
CA GLU A 127 -15.39 -2.15 -6.79
C GLU A 127 -15.89 -3.28 -5.87
N LEU A 128 -15.21 -3.52 -4.75
CA LEU A 128 -15.60 -4.54 -3.78
C LEU A 128 -16.84 -4.13 -2.98
N ASP A 129 -16.91 -2.88 -2.53
CA ASP A 129 -18.08 -2.34 -1.83
C ASP A 129 -19.33 -2.45 -2.70
N ASN A 130 -19.25 -2.05 -3.98
CA ASN A 130 -20.34 -2.23 -4.92
C ASN A 130 -20.76 -3.70 -5.11
N LYS A 131 -19.81 -4.66 -5.08
CA LYS A 131 -20.15 -6.09 -5.16
C LYS A 131 -20.86 -6.56 -3.90
N ILE A 132 -20.43 -6.09 -2.73
CA ILE A 132 -21.06 -6.40 -1.45
C ILE A 132 -22.49 -5.86 -1.44
N ASP A 133 -22.70 -4.61 -1.83
CA ASP A 133 -24.03 -3.99 -1.91
C ASP A 133 -24.98 -4.77 -2.83
N ASN A 134 -24.49 -5.22 -3.98
CA ASN A 134 -25.28 -6.03 -4.91
C ASN A 134 -25.66 -7.40 -4.32
N VAL A 135 -24.73 -8.06 -3.62
CA VAL A 135 -25.01 -9.33 -2.93
C VAL A 135 -26.02 -9.12 -1.82
N GLU A 136 -25.87 -8.06 -1.01
CA GLU A 136 -26.81 -7.74 0.05
C GLU A 136 -28.22 -7.46 -0.49
N ALA A 137 -28.32 -6.72 -1.60
CA ALA A 137 -29.60 -6.46 -2.27
C ALA A 137 -30.25 -7.75 -2.78
N SER A 138 -29.48 -8.65 -3.40
CA SER A 138 -29.95 -9.95 -3.86
C SER A 138 -30.48 -10.80 -2.70
N LEU A 139 -29.71 -10.91 -1.62
CA LEU A 139 -30.11 -11.69 -0.44
C LEU A 139 -31.38 -11.12 0.22
N LYS A 140 -31.51 -9.78 0.30
CA LYS A 140 -32.75 -9.15 0.78
C LYS A 140 -33.95 -9.49 -0.11
N SER A 141 -33.76 -9.61 -1.41
CA SER A 141 -34.83 -10.04 -2.33
C SER A 141 -35.21 -11.49 -2.10
N ASP A 142 -34.23 -12.39 -2.01
CA ASP A 142 -34.46 -13.82 -1.77
C ASP A 142 -35.19 -14.06 -0.44
N ILE A 143 -34.84 -13.32 0.61
CA ILE A 143 -35.52 -13.37 1.92
C ILE A 143 -36.99 -12.96 1.77
N ARG A 144 -37.29 -11.85 1.08
CA ARG A 144 -38.68 -11.42 0.84
C ARG A 144 -39.49 -12.44 0.06
N ASP A 145 -38.88 -13.08 -0.94
CA ASP A 145 -39.53 -14.13 -1.72
C ASP A 145 -39.83 -15.37 -0.88
N LEU A 146 -38.94 -15.69 0.07
CA LEU A 146 -39.18 -16.76 1.05
C LEU A 146 -40.30 -16.40 2.04
N ASP A 147 -40.32 -15.17 2.57
CA ASP A 147 -41.39 -14.69 3.45
C ASP A 147 -42.76 -14.79 2.75
N ASN A 148 -42.86 -14.32 1.50
CA ASN A 148 -44.09 -14.44 0.70
C ASN A 148 -44.54 -15.90 0.50
N LYS A 149 -43.58 -16.82 0.28
CA LYS A 149 -43.88 -18.26 0.16
C LYS A 149 -44.38 -18.84 1.48
N ILE A 150 -43.78 -18.44 2.61
CA ILE A 150 -44.20 -18.84 3.95
C ILE A 150 -45.62 -18.36 4.21
N ASP A 151 -45.92 -17.08 3.98
CA ASP A 151 -47.26 -16.49 4.13
C ASP A 151 -48.31 -17.24 3.29
N ASN A 152 -47.97 -17.59 2.05
CA ASN A 152 -48.87 -18.34 1.19
C ASN A 152 -49.12 -19.76 1.72
N VAL A 153 -48.08 -20.45 2.23
CA VAL A 153 -48.24 -21.77 2.85
C VAL A 153 -49.11 -21.67 4.10
N GLU A 154 -48.86 -20.69 4.97
CA GLU A 154 -49.63 -20.46 6.18
C GLU A 154 -51.12 -20.20 5.87
N ASN A 155 -51.41 -19.32 4.92
CA ASN A 155 -52.78 -19.05 4.48
C ASN A 155 -53.48 -20.30 3.93
N ASN A 156 -52.78 -21.09 3.10
CA ASN A 156 -53.33 -22.34 2.58
C ASN A 156 -53.63 -23.36 3.69
N LEU A 157 -52.75 -23.47 4.68
CA LEU A 157 -52.97 -24.35 5.84
C LEU A 157 -54.15 -23.86 6.70
N ASN A 158 -54.23 -22.55 6.97
CA ASN A 158 -55.35 -21.96 7.71
C ASN A 158 -56.69 -22.21 7.00
N ASN A 159 -56.75 -22.05 5.68
CA ASN A 159 -57.95 -22.35 4.90
C ASN A 159 -58.33 -23.84 4.97
N LYS A 160 -57.35 -24.76 4.86
CA LYS A 160 -57.61 -26.20 5.00
C LYS A 160 -58.12 -26.56 6.39
N ILE A 161 -57.55 -25.96 7.43
CA ILE A 161 -57.99 -26.17 8.82
C ILE A 161 -59.43 -25.67 9.00
N GLU A 162 -59.77 -24.49 8.47
CA GLU A 162 -61.12 -23.95 8.58
C GLU A 162 -62.15 -24.78 7.80
N ASN A 163 -61.80 -25.28 6.61
CA ASN A 163 -62.66 -26.20 5.87
C ASN A 163 -62.93 -27.49 6.67
N VAL A 164 -61.90 -28.15 7.21
CA VAL A 164 -62.08 -29.34 8.06
C VAL A 164 -62.92 -29.01 9.30
N ARG A 165 -62.69 -27.85 9.93
CA ARG A 165 -63.46 -27.40 11.10
C ARG A 165 -64.95 -27.22 10.78
N THR A 166 -65.27 -26.63 9.64
CA THR A 166 -66.66 -26.41 9.20
C THR A 166 -67.37 -27.71 8.82
N GLU A 167 -66.69 -28.62 8.12
CA GLU A 167 -67.18 -29.96 7.81
C GLU A 167 -67.52 -30.73 9.09
N LEU A 168 -66.57 -30.84 10.03
CA LEU A 168 -66.79 -31.52 11.31
C LEU A 168 -67.92 -30.89 12.12
N LYS A 169 -68.04 -29.55 12.11
CA LYS A 169 -69.16 -28.85 12.78
C LYS A 169 -70.52 -29.23 12.17
N SER A 170 -70.59 -29.37 10.85
CA SER A 170 -71.79 -29.81 10.14
C SER A 170 -72.16 -31.25 10.47
N GLU A 171 -71.17 -32.16 10.44
CA GLU A 171 -71.38 -33.57 10.81
C GLU A 171 -71.87 -33.72 12.24
N ILE A 172 -71.25 -33.01 13.20
CA ILE A 172 -71.70 -32.99 14.60
C ILE A 172 -73.14 -32.50 14.73
N ALA A 173 -73.52 -31.45 13.98
CA ALA A 173 -74.89 -30.93 14.00
C ALA A 173 -75.90 -31.95 13.44
N SER A 174 -75.54 -32.67 12.36
CA SER A 174 -76.36 -33.73 11.79
C SER A 174 -76.59 -34.87 12.79
N VAL A 175 -75.51 -35.37 13.40
CA VAL A 175 -75.58 -36.42 14.42
C VAL A 175 -76.40 -35.95 15.64
N SER A 176 -76.22 -34.70 16.06
CA SER A 176 -77.02 -34.13 17.16
C SER A 176 -78.52 -34.10 16.85
N ASN A 177 -78.90 -33.84 15.59
CA ASN A 177 -80.29 -33.88 15.15
C ASN A 177 -80.84 -35.31 15.11
N GLU A 178 -80.08 -36.27 14.57
CA GLU A 178 -80.46 -37.69 14.57
C GLU A 178 -80.69 -38.22 16.00
N VAL A 179 -79.78 -37.92 16.92
CA VAL A 179 -79.92 -38.28 18.34
C VAL A 179 -81.18 -37.65 18.97
N ALA A 180 -81.51 -36.40 18.60
CA ALA A 180 -82.72 -35.74 19.09
C ALA A 180 -84.01 -36.42 18.58
N LEU A 181 -84.04 -36.85 17.31
CA LEU A 181 -85.15 -37.62 16.74
C LEU A 181 -85.31 -38.97 17.44
N VAL A 182 -84.21 -39.73 17.61
CA VAL A 182 -84.23 -41.01 18.33
C VAL A 182 -84.73 -40.85 19.76
N ARG A 183 -84.32 -39.79 20.47
CA ARG A 183 -84.85 -39.47 21.81
C ARG A 183 -86.35 -39.22 21.80
N LYS A 184 -86.87 -38.51 20.79
CA LYS A 184 -88.31 -38.25 20.64
C LYS A 184 -89.08 -39.55 20.37
N ASP A 185 -88.58 -40.40 19.48
CA ASP A 185 -89.20 -41.70 19.18
C ASP A 185 -89.22 -42.61 20.42
N MET A 186 -88.16 -42.62 21.23
CA MET A 186 -88.14 -43.35 22.50
C MET A 186 -89.18 -42.84 23.51
N GLU A 187 -89.36 -41.52 23.64
CA GLU A 187 -90.40 -40.95 24.52
C GLU A 187 -91.81 -41.29 24.02
N ILE A 188 -92.05 -41.27 22.70
CA ILE A 188 -93.32 -41.72 22.10
C ILE A 188 -93.57 -43.19 22.43
N ASN A 189 -92.61 -44.08 22.13
CA ASN A 189 -92.72 -45.51 22.41
C ASN A 189 -92.98 -45.79 23.90
N LYS A 190 -92.33 -45.05 24.80
CA LYS A 190 -92.55 -45.12 26.24
C LYS A 190 -93.97 -44.71 26.63
N MET A 191 -94.52 -43.66 26.02
CA MET A 191 -95.91 -43.23 26.25
C MET A 191 -96.91 -44.26 25.73
N GLU A 192 -96.69 -44.82 24.54
CA GLU A 192 -97.52 -45.87 23.95
C GLU A 192 -97.50 -47.17 24.78
N PHE A 193 -96.32 -47.59 25.26
CA PHE A 193 -96.21 -48.72 26.18
C PHE A 193 -96.97 -48.47 27.48
N LYS A 194 -96.87 -47.25 28.05
CA LYS A 194 -97.61 -46.89 29.26
C LYS A 194 -99.12 -46.85 29.03
N SER A 195 -99.60 -46.38 27.89
CA SER A 195 -101.03 -46.32 27.56
C SER A 195 -101.60 -47.72 27.32
N THR A 196 -100.90 -48.56 26.55
CA THR A 196 -101.27 -49.96 26.32
C THR A 196 -101.29 -50.76 27.61
N LEU A 197 -100.30 -50.60 28.50
CA LEU A 197 -100.29 -51.27 29.81
C LEU A 197 -101.47 -50.82 30.70
N LYS A 198 -101.81 -49.52 30.69
CA LYS A 198 -103.02 -49.02 31.37
C LYS A 198 -104.29 -49.64 30.81
N LEU A 199 -104.42 -49.77 29.48
CA LEU A 199 -105.57 -50.40 28.83
C LEU A 199 -105.68 -51.88 29.19
N HIS A 200 -104.57 -52.63 29.15
CA HIS A 200 -104.56 -54.04 29.56
C HIS A 200 -104.93 -54.19 31.03
N ASN A 201 -104.36 -53.38 31.93
CA ASN A 201 -104.72 -53.39 33.35
C ASN A 201 -106.21 -53.08 33.56
N TRP A 202 -106.77 -52.15 32.80
CA TRP A 202 -108.20 -51.84 32.82
C TRP A 202 -109.04 -53.02 32.33
N MET A 203 -108.68 -53.66 31.22
CA MET A 203 -109.34 -54.86 30.67
C MET A 203 -109.27 -56.06 31.63
N PHE A 204 -108.13 -56.29 32.27
CA PHE A 204 -108.01 -57.34 33.30
C PHE A 204 -108.90 -57.03 34.49
N GLY A 205 -108.98 -55.75 34.91
CA GLY A 205 -109.91 -55.31 35.94
C GLY A 205 -111.36 -55.64 35.59
N THR A 206 -111.82 -55.32 34.38
CA THR A 206 -113.19 -55.63 33.93
C THR A 206 -113.43 -57.13 33.77
N LEU A 207 -112.44 -57.89 33.30
CA LEU A 207 -112.52 -59.34 33.18
C LEU A 207 -112.63 -60.01 34.57
N ILE A 208 -111.84 -59.55 35.55
CA ILE A 208 -111.90 -60.03 36.93
C ILE A 208 -113.27 -59.72 37.54
N THR A 209 -113.78 -58.48 37.41
CA THR A 209 -115.10 -58.12 37.98
C THR A 209 -116.24 -58.91 37.34
N LEU A 210 -116.19 -59.15 36.02
CA LEU A 210 -117.17 -59.98 35.32
C LEU A 210 -117.16 -61.44 35.83
N ASN A 211 -115.98 -62.05 35.94
CA ASN A 211 -115.83 -63.43 36.42
C ASN A 211 -116.26 -63.58 37.89
N VAL A 212 -115.90 -62.64 38.76
CA VAL A 212 -116.37 -62.62 40.16
C VAL A 212 -117.89 -62.49 40.22
N GLY A 213 -118.49 -61.62 39.39
CA GLY A 213 -119.94 -61.47 39.28
C GLY A 213 -120.66 -62.76 38.87
N ILE A 214 -120.16 -63.46 37.84
CA ILE A 214 -120.69 -64.75 37.40
C ILE A 214 -120.55 -65.82 38.50
N PHE A 215 -119.42 -65.84 39.21
CA PHE A 215 -119.22 -66.81 40.31
C PHE A 215 -120.20 -66.57 41.46
N LEU A 216 -120.44 -65.32 41.85
CA LEU A 216 -121.42 -64.95 42.89
C LEU A 216 -122.87 -65.31 42.49
N THR A 217 -123.25 -65.10 41.22
CA THR A 217 -124.59 -65.49 40.72
C THR A 217 -124.75 -67.00 40.69
N LEU A 218 -123.72 -67.75 40.27
CA LEU A 218 -123.71 -69.21 40.30
C LEU A 218 -123.79 -69.76 41.72
N ILE A 219 -123.02 -69.22 42.68
CA ILE A 219 -123.15 -69.56 44.11
C ILE A 219 -124.58 -69.33 44.58
N SER A 220 -125.19 -68.20 44.21
CA SER A 220 -126.58 -67.90 44.60
C SER A 220 -127.58 -68.91 44.02
N ILE A 221 -127.39 -69.35 42.77
CA ILE A 221 -128.20 -70.39 42.13
C ILE A 221 -128.02 -71.74 42.82
N VAL A 222 -126.78 -72.15 43.10
CA VAL A 222 -126.47 -73.39 43.82
C VAL A 222 -127.05 -73.38 45.23
N TYR A 223 -126.94 -72.26 45.95
CA TYR A 223 -127.55 -72.08 47.27
C TYR A 223 -129.08 -72.17 47.19
N SER A 224 -129.71 -71.60 46.14
CA SER A 224 -131.15 -71.72 45.89
C SER A 224 -131.60 -73.14 45.53
N LEU A 225 -130.73 -73.95 44.90
CA LEU A 225 -131.01 -75.34 44.56
C LEU A 225 -130.81 -76.28 45.75
N LEU A 226 -129.82 -76.01 46.62
CA LEU A 226 -129.51 -76.80 47.81
C LEU A 226 -130.44 -76.53 49.01
N ASN A 227 -131.11 -75.36 49.06
CA ASN A 227 -132.13 -75.06 50.07
C ASN A 227 -133.55 -75.51 49.68
N LYS A 228 -133.66 -76.55 48.83
CA LYS A 228 -134.86 -77.35 48.60
C LYS A 228 -134.62 -78.77 49.10
#